data_AF-F8JAZ0-F1
#
_entry.id   AF-F8JAZ0-F1
#
_cell.length_a   1.000
_cell.length_b   1.000
_cell.length_c   1.000
_cell.angle_alpha   90.00
_cell.angle_beta   90.00
_cell.angle_gamma   90.00
#
_symmetry.space_group_name_H-M   'P 1'
#
loop_
_entity.id
_entity.type
_entity.pdbx_description
1 polymer ?
#
loop_
_entity_poly.entity_id
_entity_poly.type
_entity_poly.pdbx_seq_one_letter_code
_entity_poly.pdbx_strand_id
1 'polypeptide(L)'
;MRLSKRNNWSMLSTDFNSVRFGLLLALPLVVTLDIGRSVALDTTKVVGPNACAECHKQEAEAWKGTHHFKTFRELPRNPEANKIAERMDVRRIKSESLCVNCHYTVQRKDNNDAVVSGISCESCHGAAKDWIKIHSSFSGKTAKTETKSEAQARWKLAESKGMIRRHALYQLAKNCYGCHVVPREDLVNKGLHRAGSLFELVSWSQGEVLHNTWYSRGKENVPADAERKRMLYLIGLGVELETALRAVGKATVRKAYALEMAQRADKARRRLAAVATAVPNVPEIAKIVELSHSAALTLNSEKDLSAAADGISQLLVSITDKYDGSTMAGLDSMIPQPSQFKGTARKASAIN
;
A
#
# COMPACT_ATOMS: atom_id res chain seq x y z
N MET A 1 -3.42 -62.34 44.31
CA MET A 1 -1.99 -61.95 44.28
C MET A 1 -1.62 -61.71 42.82
N ARG A 2 -1.29 -60.45 42.46
CA ARG A 2 -0.91 -59.90 41.13
C ARG A 2 -1.37 -60.64 39.86
N LEU A 3 -2.37 -60.09 39.16
CA LEU A 3 -2.69 -60.44 37.78
C LEU A 3 -1.94 -59.53 36.79
N SER A 4 -1.26 -60.17 35.84
CA SER A 4 -0.55 -59.59 34.71
C SER A 4 -1.24 -59.98 33.40
N LYS A 5 -1.49 -58.96 32.57
CA LYS A 5 -1.53 -58.90 31.10
C LYS A 5 -1.76 -60.17 30.24
N ARG A 6 -2.70 -59.96 29.31
CA ARG A 6 -2.63 -60.17 27.84
C ARG A 6 -2.80 -61.59 27.25
N ASN A 7 -3.82 -61.68 26.39
CA ASN A 7 -3.76 -61.91 24.93
C ASN A 7 -4.65 -63.05 24.38
N ASN A 8 -5.25 -62.68 23.24
CA ASN A 8 -5.62 -63.49 22.07
C ASN A 8 -6.66 -64.59 22.21
N TRP A 9 -7.83 -64.27 21.64
CA TRP A 9 -8.59 -65.24 20.86
C TRP A 9 -8.65 -64.80 19.39
N SER A 10 -8.42 -65.80 18.55
CA SER A 10 -8.21 -65.81 17.12
C SER A 10 -9.51 -65.82 16.31
N MET A 11 -9.38 -65.32 15.08
CA MET A 11 -9.99 -65.78 13.82
C MET A 11 -11.50 -66.02 13.70
N LEU A 12 -12.07 -65.41 12.66
CA LEU A 12 -12.88 -66.02 11.56
C LEU A 12 -13.12 -64.89 10.54
N SER A 13 -12.28 -64.76 9.51
CA SER A 13 -12.53 -65.17 8.11
C SER A 13 -13.90 -64.77 7.55
N THR A 14 -13.91 -63.90 6.53
CA THR A 14 -14.40 -64.21 5.17
C THR A 14 -14.09 -63.04 4.23
N ASP A 15 -13.59 -63.38 3.06
CA ASP A 15 -13.22 -62.55 1.92
C ASP A 15 -14.36 -61.64 1.42
N PHE A 16 -14.03 -60.46 0.89
CA PHE A 16 -14.70 -59.95 -0.31
C PHE A 16 -13.80 -59.02 -1.13
N ASN A 17 -13.83 -59.28 -2.43
CA ASN A 17 -13.10 -58.70 -3.53
C ASN A 17 -12.88 -57.17 -3.50
N SER A 18 -11.64 -56.82 -3.81
CA SER A 18 -11.14 -55.53 -4.27
C SER A 18 -11.87 -55.01 -5.51
N VAL A 19 -12.56 -53.87 -5.35
CA VAL A 19 -12.92 -52.96 -6.45
C VAL A 19 -12.12 -51.67 -6.24
N ARG A 20 -11.07 -51.47 -7.04
CA ARG A 20 -10.32 -50.21 -7.08
C ARG A 20 -11.14 -49.16 -7.83
N PHE A 21 -11.87 -48.33 -7.10
CA PHE A 21 -12.33 -47.04 -7.62
C PHE A 21 -11.15 -46.06 -7.58
N GLY A 22 -10.56 -45.80 -8.76
CA GLY A 22 -9.61 -44.72 -8.94
C GLY A 22 -10.31 -43.37 -8.80
N LEU A 23 -10.27 -42.81 -7.59
CA LEU A 23 -10.72 -41.44 -7.35
C LEU A 23 -9.66 -40.49 -7.92
N LEU A 24 -9.86 -40.02 -9.15
CA LEU A 24 -9.15 -38.86 -9.69
C LEU A 24 -9.60 -37.64 -8.89
N LEU A 25 -8.86 -37.32 -7.82
CA LEU A 25 -8.95 -36.05 -7.12
C LEU A 25 -8.50 -34.93 -8.08
N ALA A 26 -9.46 -34.33 -8.77
CA ALA A 26 -9.27 -33.05 -9.41
C ALA A 26 -9.03 -32.01 -8.31
N LEU A 27 -7.75 -31.71 -8.03
CA LEU A 27 -7.37 -30.59 -7.18
C LEU A 27 -7.87 -29.30 -7.86
N PRO A 28 -8.73 -28.50 -7.20
CA PRO A 28 -9.07 -27.20 -7.73
C PRO A 28 -7.80 -26.35 -7.73
N LEU A 29 -7.42 -25.86 -8.90
CA LEU A 29 -6.35 -24.89 -9.06
C LEU A 29 -6.80 -23.59 -8.35
N VAL A 30 -6.44 -23.46 -7.07
CA VAL A 30 -6.60 -22.21 -6.33
C VAL A 30 -5.62 -21.22 -6.95
N VAL A 31 -6.10 -20.42 -7.89
CA VAL A 31 -5.39 -19.24 -8.37
C VAL A 31 -5.39 -18.25 -7.21
N THR A 32 -4.35 -18.26 -6.39
CA THR A 32 -4.08 -17.18 -5.44
C THR A 32 -3.75 -15.93 -6.27
N LEU A 33 -4.76 -15.11 -6.51
CA LEU A 33 -4.54 -13.74 -6.96
C LEU A 33 -3.70 -13.06 -5.87
N ASP A 34 -2.45 -12.72 -6.20
CA ASP A 34 -1.49 -12.09 -5.29
C ASP A 34 -1.81 -10.57 -5.19
N ILE A 35 -2.97 -10.24 -4.60
CA ILE A 35 -3.56 -8.87 -4.58
C ILE A 35 -2.82 -7.93 -3.60
N GLY A 36 -1.77 -8.39 -2.92
CA GLY A 36 -1.23 -7.75 -1.71
C GLY A 36 0.21 -7.22 -1.77
N ARG A 37 0.99 -7.51 -2.82
CA ARG A 37 2.37 -6.98 -2.94
C ARG A 37 2.35 -5.54 -3.43
N SER A 38 3.08 -4.64 -2.75
CA SER A 38 3.46 -3.36 -3.35
C SER A 38 4.40 -3.66 -4.52
N VAL A 39 3.84 -3.74 -5.72
CA VAL A 39 4.58 -4.05 -6.94
C VAL A 39 5.50 -2.86 -7.20
N ALA A 40 6.82 -3.09 -7.13
CA ALA A 40 7.79 -2.13 -7.66
C ALA A 40 7.36 -1.78 -9.09
N LEU A 41 7.32 -0.48 -9.42
CA LEU A 41 6.85 -0.04 -10.73
C LEU A 41 7.62 -0.76 -11.84
N ASP A 42 6.91 -1.21 -12.87
CA ASP A 42 7.55 -1.69 -14.09
C ASP A 42 8.28 -0.51 -14.75
N THR A 43 9.59 -0.49 -14.63
CA THR A 43 10.45 0.61 -15.10
C THR A 43 10.36 0.81 -16.61
N THR A 44 9.94 -0.20 -17.37
CA THR A 44 9.72 -0.11 -18.84
C THR A 44 8.43 0.62 -19.22
N LYS A 45 7.55 0.82 -18.23
CA LYS A 45 6.26 1.51 -18.36
C LYS A 45 6.24 2.87 -17.67
N VAL A 46 7.32 3.25 -17.01
CA VAL A 46 7.49 4.60 -16.46
C VAL A 46 7.77 5.57 -17.59
N VAL A 47 7.09 6.71 -17.62
CA VAL A 47 7.30 7.77 -18.63
C VAL A 47 7.98 9.02 -18.07
N GLY A 48 8.02 9.15 -16.74
CA GLY A 48 8.65 10.25 -16.02
C GLY A 48 7.66 11.39 -15.72
N PRO A 49 7.94 12.20 -14.67
CA PRO A 49 7.01 13.22 -14.19
C PRO A 49 6.75 14.35 -15.19
N ASN A 50 7.67 14.61 -16.12
CA ASN A 50 7.50 15.67 -17.11
C ASN A 50 6.31 15.39 -18.04
N ALA A 51 6.09 14.13 -18.43
CA ALA A 51 4.94 13.75 -19.26
C ALA A 51 3.60 14.04 -18.56
N CYS A 52 3.57 13.95 -17.22
CA CYS A 52 2.41 14.34 -16.43
C CYS A 52 2.27 15.87 -16.35
N ALA A 53 3.39 16.57 -16.14
CA ALA A 53 3.44 18.01 -15.92
C ALA A 53 3.06 18.85 -17.16
N GLU A 54 3.09 18.27 -18.36
CA GLU A 54 2.60 18.90 -19.59
C GLU A 54 1.13 19.35 -19.46
N CYS A 55 0.28 18.53 -18.83
CA CYS A 55 -1.13 18.83 -18.61
C CYS A 55 -1.46 19.18 -17.15
N HIS A 56 -0.75 18.63 -16.17
CA HIS A 56 -1.02 18.78 -14.74
C HIS A 56 -0.05 19.76 -14.07
N LYS A 57 -0.03 21.00 -14.55
CA LYS A 57 0.95 22.01 -14.12
C LYS A 57 0.85 22.34 -12.64
N GLN A 58 -0.37 22.49 -12.11
CA GLN A 58 -0.57 22.92 -10.72
C GLN A 58 -0.26 21.81 -9.73
N GLU A 59 -0.60 20.57 -10.08
CA GLU A 59 -0.22 19.38 -9.33
C GLU A 59 1.31 19.19 -9.35
N ALA A 60 1.95 19.42 -10.50
CA ALA A 60 3.41 19.36 -10.62
C ALA A 60 4.11 20.43 -9.76
N GLU A 61 3.60 21.65 -9.69
CA GLU A 61 4.14 22.68 -8.80
C GLU A 61 3.93 22.34 -7.31
N ALA A 62 2.79 21.76 -6.94
CA ALA A 62 2.59 21.26 -5.58
C ALA A 62 3.60 20.16 -5.24
N TRP A 63 3.77 19.18 -6.14
CA TRP A 63 4.72 18.09 -6.01
C TRP A 63 6.17 18.58 -5.84
N LYS A 64 6.61 19.58 -6.61
CA LYS A 64 7.97 20.16 -6.50
C LYS A 64 8.27 20.72 -5.10
N GLY A 65 7.25 21.11 -4.33
CA GLY A 65 7.40 21.57 -2.95
C GLY A 65 7.68 20.45 -1.92
N THR A 66 7.36 19.20 -2.26
CA THR A 66 7.38 18.05 -1.33
C THR A 66 8.78 17.50 -1.07
N HIS A 67 8.92 16.74 0.02
CA HIS A 67 10.12 15.95 0.26
C HIS A 67 10.32 14.86 -0.79
N HIS A 68 9.21 14.31 -1.34
CA HIS A 68 9.23 13.33 -2.43
C HIS A 68 9.96 13.83 -3.67
N PHE A 69 9.78 15.08 -4.07
CA PHE A 69 10.55 15.68 -5.15
C PHE A 69 12.01 15.91 -4.75
N LYS A 70 12.20 16.55 -3.59
CA LYS A 70 13.51 17.04 -3.13
C LYS A 70 14.53 15.94 -2.85
N THR A 71 14.07 14.75 -2.47
CA THR A 71 14.92 13.57 -2.20
C THR A 71 15.91 13.27 -3.33
N PHE A 72 15.56 13.59 -4.59
CA PHE A 72 16.47 13.47 -5.74
C PHE A 72 17.80 14.16 -5.53
N ARG A 73 17.77 15.35 -4.92
CA ARG A 73 18.97 16.17 -4.68
C ARG A 73 19.48 16.01 -3.26
N GLU A 74 18.60 15.86 -2.28
CA GLU A 74 18.97 15.90 -0.87
C GLU A 74 19.57 14.59 -0.37
N LEU A 75 19.01 13.44 -0.75
CA LEU A 75 19.42 12.15 -0.17
C LEU A 75 20.90 11.82 -0.39
N PRO A 76 21.50 11.97 -1.59
CA PRO A 76 22.93 11.68 -1.78
C PRO A 76 23.88 12.63 -1.02
N ARG A 77 23.37 13.77 -0.55
CA ARG A 77 24.12 14.78 0.21
C ARG A 77 23.92 14.63 1.72
N ASN A 78 23.04 13.72 2.15
CA ASN A 78 22.71 13.54 3.55
C ASN A 78 23.77 12.65 4.22
N PRO A 79 24.50 13.14 5.24
CA PRO A 79 25.55 12.37 5.91
C PRO A 79 25.03 11.07 6.55
N GLU A 80 23.84 11.08 7.13
CA GLU A 80 23.25 9.88 7.74
C GLU A 80 22.85 8.85 6.68
N ALA A 81 22.31 9.29 5.54
CA ALA A 81 22.02 8.39 4.42
C ALA A 81 23.31 7.73 3.88
N ASN A 82 24.41 8.48 3.81
CA ASN A 82 25.70 7.95 3.37
C ASN A 82 26.29 6.95 4.37
N LYS A 83 26.13 7.17 5.69
CA LYS A 83 26.51 6.17 6.71
C LYS A 83 25.70 4.88 6.60
N ILE A 84 24.39 4.98 6.32
CA ILE A 84 23.55 3.80 6.08
C ILE A 84 24.03 3.07 4.83
N ALA A 85 24.30 3.81 3.74
CA ALA A 85 24.81 3.24 2.49
C ALA A 85 26.13 2.49 2.70
N GLU A 86 27.10 3.09 3.41
CA GLU A 86 28.37 2.46 3.78
C GLU A 86 28.17 1.14 4.55
N ARG A 87 27.30 1.14 5.58
CA ARG A 87 26.96 -0.08 6.33
C ARG A 87 26.33 -1.16 5.46
N MET A 88 25.60 -0.75 4.42
CA MET A 88 24.95 -1.64 3.47
C MET A 88 25.87 -2.05 2.31
N ASP A 89 27.13 -1.60 2.30
CA ASP A 89 28.09 -1.80 1.22
C ASP A 89 27.62 -1.22 -0.12
N VAL A 90 26.86 -0.12 -0.02
CA VAL A 90 26.27 0.63 -1.14
C VAL A 90 27.15 1.83 -1.44
N ARG A 91 27.83 1.82 -2.58
CA ARG A 91 28.70 2.93 -2.99
C ARG A 91 27.88 4.11 -3.52
N ARG A 92 26.78 3.84 -4.21
CA ARG A 92 25.97 4.89 -4.87
C ARG A 92 24.47 4.64 -4.68
N ILE A 93 23.87 5.44 -3.79
CA ILE A 93 22.43 5.39 -3.46
C ILE A 93 21.52 5.45 -4.70
N LYS A 94 21.93 6.17 -5.76
CA LYS A 94 21.15 6.34 -7.00
C LYS A 94 21.26 5.22 -8.04
N SER A 95 22.12 4.23 -7.83
CA SER A 95 22.32 3.14 -8.80
C SER A 95 22.06 1.76 -8.22
N GLU A 96 21.84 1.66 -6.92
CA GLU A 96 21.71 0.37 -6.24
C GLU A 96 20.26 0.13 -5.79
N SER A 97 19.70 -1.00 -6.21
CA SER A 97 18.26 -1.28 -6.23
C SER A 97 17.58 -1.23 -4.86
N LEU A 98 18.33 -1.40 -3.76
CA LEU A 98 17.78 -1.37 -2.40
C LEU A 98 17.17 -0.01 -2.03
N CYS A 99 17.88 1.08 -2.34
CA CYS A 99 17.50 2.44 -1.91
C CYS A 99 16.53 3.09 -2.91
N VAL A 100 16.72 2.80 -4.20
CA VAL A 100 15.97 3.46 -5.28
C VAL A 100 14.48 3.13 -5.25
N ASN A 101 14.10 1.96 -4.74
CA ASN A 101 12.69 1.54 -4.66
C ASN A 101 11.84 2.41 -3.73
N CYS A 102 12.44 3.07 -2.74
CA CYS A 102 11.73 3.93 -1.79
C CYS A 102 12.00 5.42 -1.94
N HIS A 103 13.08 5.79 -2.65
CA HIS A 103 13.53 7.18 -2.73
C HIS A 103 13.49 7.78 -4.13
N TYR A 104 13.35 6.99 -5.19
CA TYR A 104 13.41 7.51 -6.55
C TYR A 104 12.34 6.92 -7.45
N THR A 105 12.10 7.60 -8.57
CA THR A 105 11.42 7.00 -9.71
C THR A 105 12.47 6.55 -10.72
N VAL A 106 12.37 5.30 -11.13
CA VAL A 106 13.28 4.64 -12.07
C VAL A 106 12.56 4.40 -13.39
N GLN A 107 13.22 4.74 -14.48
CA GLN A 107 12.74 4.52 -15.84
C GLN A 107 13.78 3.71 -16.61
N ARG A 108 13.34 2.69 -17.34
CA ARG A 108 14.18 1.96 -18.30
C ARG A 108 14.35 2.82 -19.55
N LYS A 109 15.59 3.15 -19.89
CA LYS A 109 16.00 3.78 -21.17
C LYS A 109 17.13 2.96 -21.78
N ASP A 110 17.04 2.64 -23.06
CA ASP A 110 18.09 1.92 -23.79
C ASP A 110 18.57 0.65 -23.06
N ASN A 111 17.60 -0.14 -22.57
CA ASN A 111 17.81 -1.35 -21.75
C ASN A 111 18.50 -1.15 -20.39
N ASN A 112 18.70 0.09 -19.95
CA ASN A 112 19.29 0.44 -18.66
C ASN A 112 18.27 1.15 -17.75
N ASP A 113 18.21 0.74 -16.49
CA ASP A 113 17.40 1.43 -15.49
C ASP A 113 18.12 2.69 -15.00
N ALA A 114 17.46 3.84 -15.12
CA ALA A 114 17.98 5.13 -14.70
C ALA A 114 17.03 5.83 -13.72
N VAL A 115 17.59 6.38 -12.65
CA VAL A 115 16.88 7.26 -11.73
C VAL A 115 16.58 8.60 -12.43
N VAL A 116 15.31 8.87 -12.72
CA VAL A 116 14.87 10.05 -13.49
C VAL A 116 14.32 11.17 -12.62
N SER A 117 13.87 10.85 -11.40
CA SER A 117 13.40 11.84 -10.43
C SER A 117 13.42 11.28 -9.01
N GLY A 118 13.08 12.11 -8.04
CA GLY A 118 12.61 11.64 -6.73
C GLY A 118 11.33 10.82 -6.87
N ILE A 119 10.66 10.55 -5.75
CA ILE A 119 9.32 9.97 -5.77
C ILE A 119 8.39 10.90 -6.55
N SER A 120 7.73 10.37 -7.58
CA SER A 120 7.02 11.15 -8.61
C SER A 120 5.54 10.78 -8.68
N CYS A 121 4.83 11.36 -9.66
CA CYS A 121 3.42 11.07 -9.94
C CYS A 121 3.17 9.56 -10.04
N GLU A 122 4.03 8.85 -10.77
CA GLU A 122 3.86 7.42 -11.08
C GLU A 122 4.09 6.53 -9.85
N SER A 123 4.81 7.02 -8.83
CA SER A 123 4.98 6.33 -7.55
C SER A 123 3.66 6.19 -6.78
N CYS A 124 2.71 7.10 -6.99
CA CYS A 124 1.38 7.05 -6.39
C CYS A 124 0.31 6.58 -7.38
N HIS A 125 0.40 7.01 -8.65
CA HIS A 125 -0.64 6.82 -9.67
C HIS A 125 -0.39 5.63 -10.62
N GLY A 126 0.72 4.91 -10.45
CA GLY A 126 1.12 3.79 -11.30
C GLY A 126 1.96 4.21 -12.52
N ALA A 127 2.67 3.26 -13.13
CA ALA A 127 3.50 3.49 -14.30
C ALA A 127 2.63 3.84 -15.53
N ALA A 128 2.88 4.96 -16.19
CA ALA A 128 1.87 5.61 -17.01
C ALA A 128 1.84 5.24 -18.50
N LYS A 129 2.85 4.54 -19.03
CA LYS A 129 2.97 4.25 -20.47
C LYS A 129 1.69 3.71 -21.12
N ASP A 130 1.00 2.81 -20.43
CA ASP A 130 -0.18 2.11 -20.96
C ASP A 130 -1.50 2.87 -20.74
N TRP A 131 -1.54 3.89 -19.87
CA TRP A 131 -2.77 4.61 -19.54
C TRP A 131 -2.71 6.12 -19.77
N ILE A 132 -1.53 6.71 -19.97
CA ILE A 132 -1.37 8.17 -20.09
C ILE A 132 -2.17 8.77 -21.27
N LYS A 133 -2.17 8.09 -22.42
CA LYS A 133 -2.97 8.49 -23.58
C LYS A 133 -4.45 8.18 -23.39
N ILE A 134 -4.77 7.06 -22.75
CA ILE A 134 -6.16 6.64 -22.53
C ILE A 134 -6.86 7.65 -21.62
N HIS A 135 -6.23 8.05 -20.51
CA HIS A 135 -6.83 8.98 -19.57
C HIS A 135 -7.15 10.34 -20.21
N SER A 136 -6.34 10.79 -21.16
CA SER A 136 -6.43 12.11 -21.80
C SER A 136 -7.23 12.09 -23.11
N SER A 137 -7.61 10.91 -23.62
CA SER A 137 -8.24 10.76 -24.94
C SER A 137 -9.68 11.26 -25.05
N PHE A 138 -10.40 11.44 -23.93
CA PHE A 138 -11.84 11.74 -23.90
C PHE A 138 -12.66 10.88 -24.89
N SER A 139 -12.30 9.60 -25.04
CA SER A 139 -12.95 8.66 -25.96
C SER A 139 -12.91 9.12 -27.44
N GLY A 140 -11.83 9.81 -27.82
CA GLY A 140 -11.64 10.39 -29.16
C GLY A 140 -12.39 11.72 -29.36
N LYS A 141 -12.94 12.30 -28.29
CA LYS A 141 -13.73 13.54 -28.32
C LYS A 141 -13.04 14.65 -27.52
N THR A 142 -13.79 15.69 -27.19
CA THR A 142 -13.36 16.74 -26.25
C THR A 142 -13.98 16.50 -24.88
N ALA A 143 -13.39 17.09 -23.84
CA ALA A 143 -13.95 17.06 -22.49
C ALA A 143 -15.41 17.55 -22.40
N LYS A 144 -15.85 18.42 -23.34
CA LYS A 144 -17.21 18.97 -23.38
C LYS A 144 -18.23 18.03 -24.04
N THR A 145 -17.77 17.12 -24.89
CA THR A 145 -18.62 16.31 -25.78
C THR A 145 -18.58 14.81 -25.46
N GLU A 146 -17.73 14.38 -24.54
CA GLU A 146 -17.75 13.03 -23.98
C GLU A 146 -18.98 12.82 -23.09
N THR A 147 -19.71 11.74 -23.34
CA THR A 147 -20.86 11.37 -22.51
C THR A 147 -20.41 10.71 -21.19
N LYS A 148 -21.31 10.64 -20.21
CA LYS A 148 -21.01 9.97 -18.92
C LYS A 148 -20.61 8.49 -19.10
N SER A 149 -21.29 7.77 -19.98
CA SER A 149 -21.01 6.35 -20.26
C SER A 149 -19.63 6.17 -20.91
N GLU A 150 -19.28 7.03 -21.86
CA GLU A 150 -17.96 7.02 -22.51
C GLU A 150 -16.85 7.34 -21.51
N ALA A 151 -17.04 8.37 -20.67
CA ALA A 151 -16.10 8.69 -19.61
C ALA A 151 -15.90 7.51 -18.65
N GLN A 152 -16.99 6.83 -18.26
CA GLN A 152 -16.91 5.64 -17.40
C GLN A 152 -16.11 4.50 -18.06
N ALA A 153 -16.37 4.22 -19.35
CA ALA A 153 -15.64 3.21 -20.10
C ALA A 153 -14.15 3.55 -20.24
N ARG A 154 -13.82 4.81 -20.55
CA ARG A 154 -12.43 5.31 -20.62
C ARG A 154 -11.71 5.18 -19.29
N TRP A 155 -12.36 5.55 -18.19
CA TRP A 155 -11.76 5.44 -16.86
C TRP A 155 -11.52 3.99 -16.46
N LYS A 156 -12.50 3.11 -16.69
CA LYS A 156 -12.35 1.67 -16.45
C LYS A 156 -11.20 1.09 -17.28
N LEU A 157 -11.06 1.52 -18.54
CA LEU A 157 -9.95 1.09 -19.39
C LEU A 157 -8.60 1.60 -18.85
N ALA A 158 -8.47 2.87 -18.47
CA ALA A 158 -7.24 3.42 -17.90
C ALA A 158 -6.84 2.70 -16.60
N GLU A 159 -7.80 2.42 -15.72
CA GLU A 159 -7.60 1.66 -14.48
C GLU A 159 -7.15 0.23 -14.77
N SER A 160 -7.76 -0.45 -15.76
CA SER A 160 -7.34 -1.79 -16.19
C SER A 160 -5.91 -1.84 -16.76
N LYS A 161 -5.36 -0.68 -17.15
CA LYS A 161 -3.97 -0.51 -17.62
C LYS A 161 -3.03 -0.04 -16.52
N GLY A 162 -3.49 0.02 -15.27
CA GLY A 162 -2.67 0.32 -14.09
C GLY A 162 -2.78 1.75 -13.56
N MET A 163 -3.71 2.57 -14.07
CA MET A 163 -3.94 3.91 -13.51
C MET A 163 -4.57 3.81 -12.12
N ILE A 164 -3.91 4.35 -11.10
CA ILE A 164 -4.48 4.48 -9.75
C ILE A 164 -5.08 5.87 -9.61
N ARG A 165 -6.41 5.93 -9.52
CA ARG A 165 -7.15 7.18 -9.34
C ARG A 165 -7.51 7.43 -7.88
N ARG A 166 -8.01 8.63 -7.60
CA ARG A 166 -8.42 9.04 -6.25
C ARG A 166 -9.37 8.04 -5.58
N HIS A 167 -10.36 7.48 -6.28
CA HIS A 167 -11.30 6.53 -5.65
C HIS A 167 -10.62 5.19 -5.22
N ALA A 168 -9.53 4.77 -5.86
CA ALA A 168 -8.78 3.54 -5.56
C ALA A 168 -7.91 3.70 -4.29
N LEU A 169 -8.58 3.97 -3.16
CA LEU A 169 -7.95 4.36 -1.89
C LEU A 169 -7.01 3.29 -1.34
N TYR A 170 -7.38 2.02 -1.46
CA TYR A 170 -6.54 0.91 -1.00
C TYR A 170 -5.19 0.92 -1.73
N GLN A 171 -5.21 0.95 -3.07
CA GLN A 171 -3.99 0.94 -3.89
C GLN A 171 -3.15 2.20 -3.65
N LEU A 172 -3.79 3.38 -3.51
CA LEU A 172 -3.09 4.61 -3.20
C LEU A 172 -2.38 4.53 -1.84
N ALA A 173 -3.08 4.06 -0.80
CA ALA A 173 -2.50 3.87 0.52
C ALA A 173 -1.36 2.83 0.50
N LYS A 174 -1.53 1.73 -0.23
CA LYS A 174 -0.49 0.69 -0.39
C LYS A 174 0.80 1.25 -1.00
N ASN A 175 0.69 2.13 -1.98
CA ASN A 175 1.86 2.81 -2.56
C ASN A 175 2.58 3.69 -1.53
N CYS A 176 1.84 4.40 -0.67
CA CYS A 176 2.46 5.19 0.41
C CYS A 176 3.16 4.29 1.45
N TYR A 177 2.45 3.30 1.99
CA TYR A 177 2.96 2.45 3.07
C TYR A 177 4.05 1.47 2.62
N GLY A 178 4.15 1.16 1.32
CA GLY A 178 5.22 0.34 0.76
C GLY A 178 6.62 0.88 1.08
N CYS A 179 6.77 2.20 1.16
CA CYS A 179 8.01 2.85 1.56
C CYS A 179 8.01 3.26 3.04
N HIS A 180 6.86 3.68 3.57
CA HIS A 180 6.78 4.25 4.92
C HIS A 180 6.78 3.23 6.07
N VAL A 181 6.62 1.93 5.79
CA VAL A 181 6.81 0.85 6.77
C VAL A 181 8.22 0.22 6.69
N VAL A 182 8.97 0.42 5.60
CA VAL A 182 10.32 -0.13 5.37
C VAL A 182 10.41 -1.63 5.74
N PRO A 183 9.80 -2.53 4.96
CA PRO A 183 9.75 -3.96 5.28
C PRO A 183 11.05 -4.70 4.91
N ARG A 184 12.20 -4.22 5.39
CA ARG A 184 13.53 -4.77 5.07
C ARG A 184 14.37 -4.95 6.33
N GLU A 185 14.45 -6.19 6.81
CA GLU A 185 15.15 -6.53 8.07
C GLU A 185 16.62 -6.11 8.07
N ASP A 186 17.38 -6.47 7.03
CA ASP A 186 18.80 -6.14 6.94
C ASP A 186 19.06 -4.63 6.87
N LEU A 187 18.23 -3.89 6.14
CA LEU A 187 18.36 -2.43 6.03
C LEU A 187 18.25 -1.76 7.40
N VAL A 188 17.37 -2.29 8.27
CA VAL A 188 17.20 -1.77 9.63
C VAL A 188 18.29 -2.29 10.56
N ASN A 189 18.50 -3.61 10.61
CA ASN A 189 19.40 -4.21 11.60
C ASN A 189 20.89 -4.00 11.29
N LYS A 190 21.30 -4.08 10.01
CA LYS A 190 22.69 -3.85 9.57
C LYS A 190 22.89 -2.37 9.21
N GLY A 191 21.98 -1.83 8.39
CA GLY A 191 22.09 -0.46 7.89
C GLY A 191 21.82 0.61 8.95
N LEU A 192 21.20 0.26 10.09
CA LEU A 192 20.65 1.20 11.08
C LEU A 192 19.66 2.20 10.46
N HIS A 193 19.00 1.81 9.37
CA HIS A 193 17.86 2.56 8.87
C HIS A 193 16.70 2.43 9.85
N ARG A 194 15.87 3.47 9.97
CA ARG A 194 14.66 3.39 10.79
C ARG A 194 13.68 2.36 10.21
N ALA A 195 13.00 1.59 11.06
CA ALA A 195 11.98 0.65 10.62
C ALA A 195 10.67 1.41 10.31
N GLY A 196 10.65 2.17 9.22
CA GLY A 196 9.53 3.02 8.79
C GLY A 196 9.61 4.46 9.29
N SER A 197 8.55 5.24 9.05
CA SER A 197 8.44 6.63 9.46
C SER A 197 7.22 6.88 10.36
N LEU A 198 7.02 8.13 10.77
CA LEU A 198 5.80 8.61 11.45
C LEU A 198 4.67 8.93 10.45
N PHE A 199 4.68 8.29 9.27
CA PHE A 199 3.67 8.54 8.25
C PHE A 199 2.28 8.12 8.75
N GLU A 200 1.33 9.00 8.51
CA GLU A 200 -0.10 8.73 8.69
C GLU A 200 -0.81 9.38 7.49
N LEU A 201 -1.68 8.61 6.82
CA LEU A 201 -2.16 8.95 5.49
C LEU A 201 -2.87 10.31 5.42
N VAL A 202 -3.72 10.66 6.39
CA VAL A 202 -4.46 11.93 6.37
C VAL A 202 -3.51 13.12 6.54
N SER A 203 -2.71 13.12 7.60
CA SER A 203 -1.84 14.23 7.97
C SER A 203 -0.85 14.63 6.86
N TRP A 204 -0.36 13.66 6.08
CA TRP A 204 0.53 13.94 4.95
C TRP A 204 -0.24 14.24 3.65
N SER A 205 -1.31 13.48 3.33
CA SER A 205 -2.10 13.71 2.10
C SER A 205 -2.85 15.03 2.10
N GLN A 206 -3.17 15.56 3.29
CA GLN A 206 -3.81 16.88 3.46
C GLN A 206 -2.79 17.99 3.79
N GLY A 207 -1.53 17.62 3.98
CA GLY A 207 -0.39 18.52 4.17
C GLY A 207 0.37 18.75 2.87
N GLU A 208 1.68 18.56 2.87
CA GLU A 208 2.52 18.85 1.70
C GLU A 208 2.15 18.07 0.43
N VAL A 209 1.55 16.89 0.55
CA VAL A 209 1.18 16.05 -0.59
C VAL A 209 -0.17 16.48 -1.18
N LEU A 210 -0.89 17.44 -0.58
CA LEU A 210 -2.17 17.88 -1.11
C LEU A 210 -2.00 18.54 -2.50
N HIS A 211 -2.69 17.99 -3.50
CA HIS A 211 -2.72 18.51 -4.88
C HIS A 211 -4.11 18.31 -5.52
N ASN A 212 -5.16 18.64 -4.79
CA ASN A 212 -6.54 18.57 -5.29
C ASN A 212 -6.95 19.88 -5.97
N THR A 213 -6.45 20.05 -7.19
CA THR A 213 -6.64 21.25 -8.01
C THR A 213 -7.62 21.07 -9.16
N TRP A 214 -8.14 19.86 -9.35
CA TRP A 214 -8.98 19.50 -10.50
C TRP A 214 -10.28 20.33 -10.59
N TYR A 215 -11.05 20.39 -9.49
CA TYR A 215 -12.38 21.02 -9.48
C TYR A 215 -12.32 22.55 -9.63
N SER A 216 -11.21 23.15 -9.21
CA SER A 216 -10.93 24.58 -9.29
C SER A 216 -10.15 24.98 -10.55
N ARG A 217 -9.84 24.01 -11.43
CA ARG A 217 -8.92 24.17 -12.57
C ARG A 217 -7.58 24.81 -12.16
N GLY A 218 -7.07 24.48 -10.99
CA GLY A 218 -5.81 25.02 -10.49
C GLY A 218 -5.91 26.23 -9.56
N LYS A 219 -7.09 26.86 -9.46
CA LYS A 219 -7.26 28.08 -8.65
C LYS A 219 -7.18 27.82 -7.16
N GLU A 220 -7.55 26.61 -6.74
CA GLU A 220 -7.58 26.22 -5.33
C GLU A 220 -7.02 24.82 -5.16
N ASN A 221 -6.29 24.60 -4.07
CA ASN A 221 -5.84 23.28 -3.65
C ASN A 221 -6.72 22.82 -2.50
N VAL A 222 -7.85 22.19 -2.83
CA VAL A 222 -8.97 22.01 -1.89
C VAL A 222 -8.73 20.78 -1.00
N PRO A 223 -8.66 20.91 0.34
CA PRO A 223 -8.58 19.76 1.23
C PRO A 223 -9.75 18.80 1.02
N ALA A 224 -9.53 17.52 1.34
CA ALA A 224 -10.62 16.54 1.35
C ALA A 224 -11.74 16.97 2.32
N ASP A 225 -12.99 16.68 1.94
CA ASP A 225 -14.14 16.79 2.83
C ASP A 225 -14.06 15.77 3.99
N ALA A 226 -15.03 15.84 4.90
CA ALA A 226 -15.05 14.99 6.10
C ALA A 226 -15.16 13.49 5.74
N GLU A 227 -16.06 13.15 4.82
CA GLU A 227 -16.33 11.77 4.39
C GLU A 227 -15.08 11.14 3.79
N ARG A 228 -14.42 11.87 2.91
CA ARG A 228 -13.18 11.45 2.30
C ARG A 228 -12.04 11.32 3.31
N LYS A 229 -11.95 12.22 4.30
CA LYS A 229 -10.95 12.10 5.39
C LYS A 229 -11.19 10.87 6.24
N ARG A 230 -12.45 10.50 6.54
CA ARG A 230 -12.80 9.27 7.26
C ARG A 230 -12.32 8.04 6.51
N MET A 231 -12.53 7.99 5.19
CA MET A 231 -12.05 6.90 4.36
C MET A 231 -10.52 6.85 4.28
N LEU A 232 -9.84 7.99 4.10
CA LEU A 232 -8.38 8.06 4.14
C LEU A 232 -7.82 7.57 5.48
N TYR A 233 -8.44 7.95 6.59
CA TYR A 233 -8.04 7.52 7.92
C TYR A 233 -8.17 6.01 8.10
N LEU A 234 -9.36 5.47 7.84
CA LEU A 234 -9.66 4.05 8.00
C LEU A 234 -8.76 3.17 7.12
N ILE A 235 -8.70 3.49 5.81
CA ILE A 235 -7.91 2.71 4.86
C ILE A 235 -6.41 2.84 5.14
N GLY A 236 -5.94 4.02 5.55
CA GLY A 236 -4.55 4.22 5.97
C GLY A 236 -4.17 3.31 7.13
N LEU A 237 -5.00 3.23 8.18
CA LEU A 237 -4.78 2.34 9.32
C LEU A 237 -4.79 0.87 8.94
N GLY A 238 -5.75 0.46 8.12
CA GLY A 238 -5.86 -0.91 7.65
C GLY A 238 -4.63 -1.34 6.84
N VAL A 239 -4.18 -0.50 5.92
CA VAL A 239 -2.98 -0.77 5.10
C VAL A 239 -1.70 -0.75 5.94
N GLU A 240 -1.60 0.12 6.94
CA GLU A 240 -0.49 0.11 7.89
C GLU A 240 -0.43 -1.22 8.64
N LEU A 241 -1.57 -1.68 9.17
CA LEU A 241 -1.67 -2.98 9.83
C LEU A 241 -1.29 -4.12 8.89
N GLU A 242 -1.89 -4.18 7.71
CA GLU A 242 -1.60 -5.19 6.69
C GLU A 242 -0.11 -5.27 6.39
N THR A 243 0.52 -4.12 6.12
CA THR A 243 1.94 -4.03 5.76
C THR A 243 2.83 -4.41 6.95
N ALA A 244 2.46 -4.01 8.16
CA ALA A 244 3.19 -4.35 9.37
C ALA A 244 3.11 -5.85 9.71
N LEU A 245 1.96 -6.51 9.54
CA LEU A 245 1.83 -7.96 9.74
C LEU A 245 2.76 -8.73 8.80
N ARG A 246 2.76 -8.37 7.51
CA ARG A 246 3.69 -8.97 6.53
C ARG A 246 5.16 -8.74 6.90
N ALA A 247 5.48 -7.55 7.42
CA ALA A 247 6.83 -7.21 7.86
C ALA A 247 7.27 -8.03 9.09
N VAL A 248 6.40 -8.19 10.09
CA VAL A 248 6.67 -9.03 11.26
C VAL A 248 6.87 -10.49 10.85
N GLY A 249 6.01 -11.02 9.97
CA GLY A 249 6.11 -12.40 9.53
C GLY A 249 7.43 -12.75 8.85
N LYS A 250 8.04 -11.77 8.16
CA LYS A 250 9.34 -11.90 7.50
C LYS A 250 10.53 -11.69 8.45
N ALA A 251 10.32 -11.19 9.65
CA ALA A 251 11.41 -10.97 10.59
C ALA A 251 11.97 -12.30 11.08
N THR A 252 13.29 -12.46 10.99
CA THR A 252 13.98 -13.71 11.34
C THR A 252 14.69 -13.61 12.69
N VAL A 253 15.07 -12.41 13.13
CA VAL A 253 15.84 -12.19 14.36
C VAL A 253 15.20 -11.16 15.28
N ARG A 254 15.27 -11.40 16.59
CA ARG A 254 14.74 -10.48 17.62
C ARG A 254 15.65 -9.26 17.80
N LYS A 255 15.60 -8.33 16.84
CA LYS A 255 16.32 -7.05 16.85
C LYS A 255 15.37 -5.88 16.60
N ALA A 256 15.92 -4.68 16.42
CA ALA A 256 15.18 -3.44 16.22
C ALA A 256 14.06 -3.58 15.17
N TYR A 257 14.34 -4.20 14.01
CA TYR A 257 13.33 -4.43 12.98
C TYR A 257 12.09 -5.17 13.51
N ALA A 258 12.28 -6.36 14.08
CA ALA A 258 11.18 -7.18 14.56
C ALA A 258 10.37 -6.46 15.66
N LEU A 259 11.07 -5.80 16.59
CA LEU A 259 10.43 -5.09 17.70
C LEU A 259 9.60 -3.89 17.20
N GLU A 260 10.17 -3.05 16.33
CA GLU A 260 9.47 -1.89 15.78
C GLU A 260 8.30 -2.29 14.87
N MET A 261 8.45 -3.34 14.06
CA MET A 261 7.34 -3.86 13.24
C MET A 261 6.22 -4.44 14.09
N ALA A 262 6.54 -5.19 15.14
CA ALA A 262 5.55 -5.73 16.06
C ALA A 262 4.81 -4.61 16.81
N GLN A 263 5.53 -3.60 17.31
CA GLN A 263 4.94 -2.42 17.94
C GLN A 263 4.04 -1.64 16.98
N ARG A 264 4.43 -1.50 15.70
CA ARG A 264 3.60 -0.85 14.69
C ARG A 264 2.31 -1.64 14.44
N ALA A 265 2.40 -2.96 14.24
CA ALA A 265 1.24 -3.82 14.04
C ALA A 265 0.29 -3.75 15.25
N ASP A 266 0.81 -3.88 16.46
CA ASP A 266 0.06 -3.83 17.71
C ASP A 266 -0.61 -2.45 17.95
N LYS A 267 0.07 -1.34 17.63
CA LYS A 267 -0.54 -0.01 17.66
C LYS A 267 -1.68 0.10 16.64
N ALA A 268 -1.50 -0.43 15.43
CA ALA A 268 -2.54 -0.40 14.41
C ALA A 268 -3.76 -1.25 14.80
N ARG A 269 -3.55 -2.43 15.41
CA ARG A 269 -4.60 -3.28 15.99
C ARG A 269 -5.44 -2.50 17.01
N ARG A 270 -4.81 -1.85 18.00
CA ARG A 270 -5.51 -1.03 19.01
C ARG A 270 -6.32 0.10 18.39
N ARG A 271 -5.75 0.81 17.41
CA ARG A 271 -6.45 1.91 16.73
C ARG A 271 -7.66 1.40 15.94
N LEU A 272 -7.51 0.29 15.23
CA LEU A 272 -8.62 -0.32 14.48
C LEU A 272 -9.70 -0.88 15.40
N ALA A 273 -9.36 -1.40 16.58
CA ALA A 273 -10.34 -1.77 17.60
C ALA A 273 -11.15 -0.56 18.09
N ALA A 274 -10.49 0.58 18.34
CA ALA A 274 -11.20 1.83 18.70
C ALA A 274 -12.10 2.33 17.56
N VAL A 275 -11.63 2.23 16.31
CA VAL A 275 -12.42 2.56 15.10
C VAL A 275 -13.63 1.63 15.00
N ALA A 276 -13.48 0.32 15.18
CA ALA A 276 -14.61 -0.62 15.14
C ALA A 276 -15.70 -0.27 16.15
N THR A 277 -15.31 0.17 17.36
CA THR A 277 -16.25 0.66 18.38
C THR A 277 -16.94 1.95 17.98
N ALA A 278 -16.24 2.88 17.32
CA ALA A 278 -16.77 4.18 16.94
C ALA A 278 -17.71 4.14 15.71
N VAL A 279 -17.55 3.14 14.84
CA VAL A 279 -18.38 2.96 13.63
C VAL A 279 -18.87 1.50 13.50
N PRO A 280 -19.72 1.03 14.42
CA PRO A 280 -20.18 -0.37 14.45
C PRO A 280 -21.03 -0.77 13.24
N ASN A 281 -21.53 0.21 12.48
CA ASN A 281 -22.27 0.04 11.23
C ASN A 281 -21.38 -0.40 10.04
N VAL A 282 -20.07 -0.53 10.24
CA VAL A 282 -19.11 -1.04 9.24
C VAL A 282 -18.49 -2.34 9.79
N PRO A 283 -19.21 -3.47 9.70
CA PRO A 283 -18.83 -4.72 10.37
C PRO A 283 -17.50 -5.31 9.86
N GLU A 284 -17.07 -4.97 8.64
CA GLU A 284 -15.77 -5.33 8.10
C GLU A 284 -14.59 -4.87 8.97
N ILE A 285 -14.73 -3.76 9.71
CA ILE A 285 -13.67 -3.26 10.59
C ILE A 285 -13.45 -4.20 11.78
N ALA A 286 -14.53 -4.70 12.38
CA ALA A 286 -14.44 -5.70 13.45
C ALA A 286 -13.79 -7.00 12.94
N LYS A 287 -14.13 -7.43 11.72
CA LYS A 287 -13.50 -8.59 11.08
C LYS A 287 -12.01 -8.38 10.78
N ILE A 288 -11.60 -7.16 10.39
CA ILE A 288 -10.19 -6.80 10.25
C ILE A 288 -9.48 -6.97 11.60
N VAL A 289 -10.07 -6.50 12.70
CA VAL A 289 -9.50 -6.67 14.04
C VAL A 289 -9.38 -8.14 14.40
N GLU A 290 -10.43 -8.94 14.20
CA GLU A 290 -10.41 -10.38 14.45
C GLU A 290 -9.30 -11.10 13.66
N LEU A 291 -9.27 -10.93 12.33
CA LEU A 291 -8.24 -11.51 11.48
C LEU A 291 -6.84 -11.04 11.87
N SER A 292 -6.70 -9.78 12.27
CA SER A 292 -5.41 -9.29 12.71
C SER A 292 -4.85 -10.04 13.90
N HIS A 293 -5.70 -10.62 14.75
CA HIS A 293 -5.34 -11.40 15.93
C HIS A 293 -5.32 -12.92 15.69
N SER A 294 -5.62 -13.40 14.47
CA SER A 294 -5.62 -14.83 14.15
C SER A 294 -4.24 -15.48 14.19
N ALA A 295 -3.18 -14.66 14.23
CA ALA A 295 -1.79 -15.09 14.37
C ALA A 295 -1.02 -14.22 15.38
N ALA A 296 -0.11 -14.85 16.12
CA ALA A 296 0.78 -14.17 17.04
C ALA A 296 1.84 -13.34 16.28
N LEU A 297 2.29 -12.23 16.87
CA LEU A 297 3.36 -11.41 16.31
C LEU A 297 4.72 -12.04 16.66
N THR A 298 5.03 -13.15 16.01
CA THR A 298 6.26 -13.94 16.23
C THR A 298 7.17 -13.92 15.01
N LEU A 299 8.46 -14.18 15.25
CA LEU A 299 9.46 -14.32 14.18
C LEU A 299 9.13 -15.51 13.28
N ASN A 300 9.61 -15.50 12.04
CA ASN A 300 9.50 -16.61 11.08
C ASN A 300 8.06 -17.11 10.88
N SER A 301 7.08 -16.22 11.03
CA SER A 301 5.64 -16.53 10.97
C SER A 301 5.01 -16.00 9.67
N GLU A 302 5.79 -15.95 8.58
CA GLU A 302 5.41 -15.33 7.31
C GLU A 302 4.11 -15.93 6.76
N LYS A 303 3.95 -17.25 6.82
CA LYS A 303 2.75 -17.93 6.33
C LYS A 303 1.49 -17.41 7.03
N ASP A 304 1.45 -17.47 8.35
CA ASP A 304 0.25 -17.18 9.12
C ASP A 304 -0.08 -15.68 9.13
N LEU A 305 0.95 -14.83 9.29
CA LEU A 305 0.77 -13.38 9.27
C LEU A 305 0.47 -12.84 7.86
N SER A 306 0.96 -13.50 6.79
CA SER A 306 0.56 -13.13 5.42
C SER A 306 -0.86 -13.55 5.13
N ALA A 307 -1.31 -14.73 5.60
CA ALA A 307 -2.70 -15.14 5.44
C ALA A 307 -3.67 -14.17 6.14
N ALA A 308 -3.35 -13.73 7.37
CA ALA A 308 -4.10 -12.69 8.05
C ALA A 308 -4.12 -11.37 7.25
N ALA A 309 -2.95 -10.94 6.75
CA ALA A 309 -2.82 -9.74 5.93
C ALA A 309 -3.61 -9.82 4.60
N ASP A 310 -3.68 -10.99 3.97
CA ASP A 310 -4.47 -11.22 2.75
C ASP A 310 -5.98 -11.11 3.01
N GLY A 311 -6.46 -11.64 4.14
CA GLY A 311 -7.84 -11.44 4.55
C GLY A 311 -8.17 -9.98 4.85
N ILE A 312 -7.24 -9.27 5.50
CA ILE A 312 -7.39 -7.83 5.78
C ILE A 312 -7.41 -7.01 4.47
N SER A 313 -6.54 -7.32 3.50
CA SER A 313 -6.52 -6.58 2.23
C SER A 313 -7.85 -6.72 1.47
N GLN A 314 -8.43 -7.93 1.44
CA GLN A 314 -9.73 -8.18 0.83
C GLN A 314 -10.84 -7.37 1.50
N LEU A 315 -10.84 -7.29 2.84
CA LEU A 315 -11.80 -6.48 3.58
C LEU A 315 -11.61 -4.98 3.31
N LEU A 316 -10.37 -4.50 3.19
CA LEU A 316 -10.10 -3.10 2.87
C LEU A 316 -10.60 -2.73 1.47
N VAL A 317 -10.39 -3.58 0.48
CA VAL A 317 -10.96 -3.40 -0.87
C VAL A 317 -12.49 -3.38 -0.81
N SER A 318 -13.09 -4.35 -0.10
CA SER A 318 -14.55 -4.37 0.11
C SER A 318 -15.06 -3.10 0.78
N ILE A 319 -14.33 -2.53 1.75
CA ILE A 319 -14.71 -1.27 2.39
C ILE A 319 -14.68 -0.12 1.37
N THR A 320 -13.63 -0.03 0.54
CA THR A 320 -13.53 1.04 -0.47
C THR A 320 -14.60 0.96 -1.56
N ASP A 321 -15.15 -0.23 -1.82
CA ASP A 321 -16.22 -0.42 -2.81
C ASP A 321 -17.60 -0.11 -2.25
N LYS A 322 -17.82 -0.31 -0.94
CA LYS A 322 -19.14 -0.20 -0.31
C LYS A 322 -19.40 1.14 0.39
N TYR A 323 -18.36 1.82 0.86
CA TYR A 323 -18.51 2.98 1.73
C TYR A 323 -17.78 4.21 1.16
N ASP A 324 -18.38 5.38 1.36
CA ASP A 324 -17.82 6.69 1.02
C ASP A 324 -17.37 7.49 2.26
N GLY A 325 -17.68 6.99 3.46
CA GLY A 325 -17.38 7.64 4.73
C GLY A 325 -18.52 8.51 5.29
N SER A 326 -19.63 8.67 4.58
CA SER A 326 -20.81 9.43 5.04
C SER A 326 -21.37 8.88 6.35
N THR A 327 -21.39 7.57 6.49
CA THR A 327 -21.91 6.85 7.67
C THR A 327 -20.88 6.64 8.77
N MET A 328 -19.69 7.27 8.70
CA MET A 328 -18.57 7.04 9.62
C MET A 328 -18.25 8.25 10.52
N ALA A 329 -19.25 9.06 10.87
CA ALA A 329 -19.05 10.30 11.65
C ALA A 329 -18.39 10.08 13.02
N GLY A 330 -18.50 8.89 13.62
CA GLY A 330 -17.80 8.53 14.85
C GLY A 330 -16.27 8.62 14.77
N LEU A 331 -15.69 8.71 13.55
CA LEU A 331 -14.25 8.84 13.35
C LEU A 331 -13.74 10.29 13.47
N ASP A 332 -14.60 11.31 13.45
CA ASP A 332 -14.18 12.71 13.28
C ASP A 332 -13.20 13.18 14.37
N SER A 333 -13.37 12.73 15.61
CA SER A 333 -12.48 13.05 16.74
C SER A 333 -11.14 12.30 16.69
N MET A 334 -11.04 11.23 15.89
CA MET A 334 -9.85 10.39 15.76
C MET A 334 -8.95 10.81 14.59
N ILE A 335 -9.50 11.60 13.66
CA ILE A 335 -8.81 12.07 12.46
C ILE A 335 -7.91 13.25 12.82
N PRO A 336 -6.67 13.30 12.29
CA PRO A 336 -5.79 14.45 12.48
C PRO A 336 -6.45 15.76 12.05
N GLN A 337 -6.38 16.76 12.92
CA GLN A 337 -6.88 18.10 12.67
C GLN A 337 -5.91 18.90 11.80
N PRO A 338 -6.33 20.03 11.18
CA PRO A 338 -5.45 20.83 10.32
C PRO A 338 -4.11 21.24 10.95
N SER A 339 -4.09 21.51 12.26
CA SER A 339 -2.87 21.83 13.02
C SER A 339 -1.88 20.66 13.12
N GLN A 340 -2.33 19.44 12.83
CA GLN A 340 -1.54 18.20 12.88
C GLN A 340 -1.08 17.74 11.49
N PHE A 341 -1.51 18.41 10.42
CA PHE A 341 -1.04 18.13 9.06
C PHE A 341 0.47 18.37 8.95
N LYS A 342 1.12 17.60 8.08
CA LYS A 342 2.58 17.55 7.95
C LYS A 342 3.05 18.26 6.70
N GLY A 343 4.08 19.09 6.87
CA GLY A 343 4.56 19.99 5.83
C GLY A 343 3.53 21.06 5.47
N THR A 344 3.75 21.75 4.35
CA THR A 344 2.91 22.87 3.91
C THR A 344 2.29 22.55 2.57
N ALA A 345 0.95 22.46 2.53
CA ALA A 345 0.23 22.36 1.27
C ALA A 345 0.51 23.59 0.40
N ARG A 346 0.71 23.38 -0.91
CA ARG A 346 0.87 24.51 -1.84
C ARG A 346 -0.39 25.37 -1.79
N LYS A 347 -0.21 26.68 -1.57
CA LYS A 347 -1.29 27.65 -1.63
C LYS A 347 -1.83 27.76 -3.06
N ALA A 348 -3.10 28.11 -3.18
CA ALA A 348 -3.70 28.60 -4.41
C ALA A 348 -2.77 29.61 -5.11
N SER A 349 -2.50 29.40 -6.40
CA SER A 349 -1.84 30.41 -7.23
C SER A 349 -2.93 31.16 -7.99
N ALA A 350 -2.78 32.48 -8.11
CA ALA A 350 -3.43 33.17 -9.22
C ALA A 350 -2.93 32.52 -10.52
N ILE A 351 -3.87 32.08 -11.36
CA ILE A 351 -3.55 31.61 -12.71
C ILE A 351 -3.46 32.88 -13.56
N ASN A 352 -2.30 33.13 -14.18
CA ASN A 352 -2.20 34.06 -15.31
C ASN A 352 -2.74 33.38 -16.55
#